data_AF-A0A2M7FZS7-F1
#
_entry.id   AF-A0A2M7FZS7-F1
#
_cell.length_a   1.000
_cell.length_b   1.000
_cell.length_c   1.000
_cell.angle_alpha   90.00
_cell.angle_beta   90.00
_cell.angle_gamma   90.00
#
_symmetry.space_group_name_H-M   'P 1'
#
loop_
_entity.id
_entity.type
_entity.pdbx_description
1 polymer ?
#
loop_
_entity_poly.entity_id
_entity_poly.type
_entity_poly.pdbx_seq_one_letter_code
_entity_poly.pdbx_strand_id
1 'polypeptide(L)'
;MKKSLIFAILLVSACQGSNGSPSAQGSGTPSPVSSPSVSETLPGGETTQDSASAQAEDIKIKAQNLLNQKYPGAGIFLTTIKRYTTQVVAGSNHRLEVEFTNSAGKTGLLHLTVFADLKGAYSLSEEDYSAVK
;
A
#
# COMPACT_ATOMS: atom_id res chain seq x y z
N MET A 1 -24.08 8.52 27.78
CA MET A 1 -23.03 9.38 28.37
C MET A 1 -21.78 9.26 27.52
N LYS A 2 -21.38 10.35 26.86
CA LYS A 2 -20.26 10.41 25.91
C LYS A 2 -18.96 10.58 26.69
N LYS A 3 -17.97 9.71 26.51
CA LYS A 3 -16.62 9.92 27.05
C LYS A 3 -15.69 10.25 25.89
N SER A 4 -15.26 11.51 25.88
CA SER A 4 -14.39 12.12 24.89
C SER A 4 -12.95 11.68 25.10
N LEU A 5 -12.32 11.23 24.02
CA LEU A 5 -10.92 10.82 23.94
C LEU A 5 -10.08 12.06 23.59
N ILE A 6 -9.05 12.37 24.38
CA ILE A 6 -8.06 13.41 24.07
C ILE A 6 -6.78 12.67 23.68
N PHE A 7 -6.40 12.74 22.40
CA PHE A 7 -5.12 12.27 21.89
C PHE A 7 -4.21 13.48 21.69
N ALA A 8 -3.13 13.56 22.47
CA ALA A 8 -2.11 14.60 22.34
C ALA A 8 -1.09 14.18 21.28
N ILE A 9 -0.91 15.04 20.28
CA ILE A 9 0.09 14.96 19.21
C ILE A 9 1.40 15.53 19.75
N LEU A 10 2.50 14.78 19.62
CA LEU A 10 3.86 15.28 19.83
C LEU A 10 4.68 14.97 18.58
N LEU A 11 4.80 15.98 17.69
CA LEU A 11 5.81 16.04 16.65
C LEU A 11 7.16 16.38 17.27
N VAL A 12 8.20 15.59 16.99
CA VAL A 12 9.59 16.01 17.18
C VAL A 12 10.33 15.84 15.86
N SER A 13 10.59 16.98 15.22
CA SER A 13 11.64 17.16 14.22
C SER A 13 13.00 17.17 14.89
N ALA A 14 13.97 16.46 14.33
CA ALA A 14 15.39 16.78 14.47
C ALA A 14 16.15 16.35 13.22
N CYS A 15 16.50 17.33 12.40
CA CYS A 15 17.59 17.23 11.43
C CYS A 15 18.93 17.40 12.17
N GLN A 16 19.99 16.81 11.60
CA GLN A 16 21.40 17.27 11.54
C GLN A 16 22.42 16.21 11.96
N GLY A 17 23.52 16.11 11.20
CA GLY A 17 24.75 15.48 11.67
C GLY A 17 25.67 14.95 10.58
N SER A 18 26.33 15.86 9.85
CA SER A 18 27.41 15.61 8.88
C SER A 18 28.73 15.25 9.58
N ASN A 19 29.59 14.38 8.97
CA ASN A 19 31.03 14.67 8.73
C ASN A 19 31.90 13.48 8.25
N GLY A 20 32.72 13.77 7.22
CA GLY A 20 34.07 13.21 6.93
C GLY A 20 34.10 11.87 6.17
N SER A 21 34.92 11.58 5.15
CA SER A 21 36.15 12.11 4.50
C SER A 21 36.43 11.16 3.29
N PRO A 22 37.57 11.16 2.56
CA PRO A 22 38.41 12.21 1.97
C PRO A 22 38.54 12.07 0.42
N SER A 23 39.32 12.97 -0.17
CA SER A 23 39.68 13.14 -1.58
C SER A 23 40.30 11.92 -2.30
N ALA A 24 39.98 11.77 -3.59
CA ALA A 24 40.87 11.20 -4.59
C ALA A 24 40.69 11.90 -5.94
N GLN A 25 41.77 12.52 -6.39
CA GLN A 25 41.92 13.27 -7.64
C GLN A 25 42.24 12.27 -8.76
N GLY A 26 41.38 12.21 -9.78
CA GLY A 26 41.50 11.27 -10.90
C GLY A 26 41.08 11.95 -12.20
N SER A 27 41.99 11.92 -13.17
CA SER A 27 42.04 12.71 -14.39
C SER A 27 41.08 12.23 -15.48
N GLY A 28 40.36 13.18 -16.10
CA GLY A 28 40.09 13.21 -17.54
C GLY A 28 39.08 12.23 -18.15
N THR A 29 37.86 12.70 -18.41
CA THR A 29 37.14 12.60 -19.71
C THR A 29 35.79 13.35 -19.62
N PRO A 30 35.41 14.20 -20.60
CA PRO A 30 34.10 14.84 -20.58
C PRO A 30 33.01 13.80 -20.84
N SER A 31 32.28 13.41 -19.79
CA SER A 31 31.03 12.65 -19.94
C SER A 31 29.94 13.57 -20.49
N PRO A 32 29.10 13.10 -21.42
CA PRO A 32 27.99 13.90 -21.93
C PRO A 32 27.06 14.29 -20.79
N VAL A 33 26.65 15.55 -20.78
CA VAL A 33 25.67 16.11 -19.85
C VAL A 33 24.38 15.30 -19.99
N SER A 34 24.10 14.44 -19.01
CA SER A 34 22.81 13.77 -18.89
C SER A 34 21.75 14.83 -18.60
N SER A 35 21.05 15.27 -19.65
CA SER A 35 19.76 15.95 -19.51
C SER A 35 18.87 15.12 -18.59
N PRO A 36 18.21 15.72 -17.59
CA PRO A 36 17.16 15.01 -16.87
C PRO A 36 16.05 14.68 -17.86
N SER A 37 15.98 13.41 -18.25
CA SER A 37 14.83 12.87 -18.97
C SER A 37 13.69 12.85 -17.97
N VAL A 38 12.87 13.90 -17.98
CA VAL A 38 11.55 13.88 -17.35
C VAL A 38 10.73 12.88 -18.14
N SER A 39 10.79 11.61 -17.73
CA SER A 39 9.78 10.63 -18.16
C SER A 39 8.46 11.07 -17.53
N GLU A 40 7.64 11.77 -18.30
CA GLU A 40 6.20 11.76 -18.09
C GLU A 40 5.74 10.32 -18.31
N THR A 41 5.75 9.54 -17.23
CA THR A 41 5.13 8.22 -17.22
C THR A 41 3.65 8.43 -17.49
N LEU A 42 3.22 8.11 -18.72
CA LEU A 42 1.80 8.06 -19.06
C LEU A 42 1.12 7.09 -18.08
N PRO A 43 0.16 7.53 -17.26
CA PRO A 43 -0.45 6.70 -16.23
C PRO A 43 -1.41 5.70 -16.88
N GLY A 44 -0.89 4.55 -17.26
CA GLY A 44 -1.67 3.38 -17.71
C GLY A 44 -1.16 2.05 -17.15
N GLY A 45 -0.06 2.08 -16.38
CA GLY A 45 0.56 0.91 -15.76
C GLY A 45 0.27 0.79 -14.27
N GLU A 46 0.59 -0.37 -13.70
CA GLU A 46 0.59 -0.53 -12.24
C GLU A 46 1.61 0.41 -11.60
N THR A 47 1.17 1.16 -10.61
CA THR A 47 2.01 2.04 -9.80
C THR A 47 2.07 1.50 -8.39
N THR A 48 3.29 1.28 -7.88
CA THR A 48 3.48 0.95 -6.46
C THR A 48 3.19 2.17 -5.62
N GLN A 49 2.34 1.99 -4.62
CA GLN A 49 1.97 3.01 -3.64
C GLN A 49 2.63 2.71 -2.30
N ASP A 50 2.61 3.70 -1.40
CA ASP A 50 3.03 3.47 -0.01
C ASP A 50 1.99 2.61 0.73
N SER A 51 2.41 1.43 1.18
CA SER A 51 1.61 0.49 1.96
C SER A 51 1.19 1.04 3.33
N ALA A 52 1.88 2.05 3.86
CA ALA A 52 1.54 2.71 5.12
C ALA A 52 0.64 3.96 4.94
N SER A 53 0.27 4.28 3.70
CA SER A 53 -0.58 5.45 3.41
C SER A 53 -1.99 5.29 3.96
N ALA A 54 -2.63 6.43 4.29
CA ALA A 54 -4.04 6.45 4.70
C ALA A 54 -4.97 5.82 3.65
N GLN A 55 -4.61 5.93 2.36
CA GLN A 55 -5.36 5.29 1.28
C GLN A 55 -5.23 3.76 1.35
N ALA A 56 -4.03 3.22 1.56
CA ALA A 56 -3.83 1.78 1.69
C ALA A 56 -4.67 1.19 2.84
N GLU A 57 -4.69 1.87 3.97
CA GLU A 57 -5.51 1.50 5.13
C GLU A 57 -7.02 1.56 4.85
N ASP A 58 -7.51 2.59 4.16
CA ASP A 58 -8.91 2.69 3.74
C ASP A 58 -9.30 1.56 2.77
N ILE A 59 -8.45 1.24 1.79
CA ILE A 59 -8.66 0.09 0.90
C ILE A 59 -8.65 -1.22 1.69
N LYS A 60 -7.76 -1.40 2.68
CA LYS A 60 -7.75 -2.60 3.53
C LYS A 60 -9.06 -2.74 4.31
N ILE A 61 -9.61 -1.66 4.85
CA ILE A 61 -10.91 -1.66 5.54
C ILE A 61 -12.03 -2.07 4.58
N LYS A 62 -12.02 -1.53 3.36
CA LYS A 62 -13.00 -1.90 2.31
C LYS A 62 -12.86 -3.38 1.94
N ALA A 63 -11.64 -3.84 1.72
CA ALA A 63 -11.34 -5.25 1.43
C ALA A 63 -11.84 -6.18 2.55
N GLN A 64 -11.60 -5.80 3.81
CA GLN A 64 -12.06 -6.53 4.99
C GLN A 64 -13.59 -6.67 5.01
N ASN A 65 -14.31 -5.59 4.73
CA ASN A 65 -15.78 -5.61 4.68
C ASN A 65 -16.29 -6.50 3.55
N LEU A 66 -15.69 -6.40 2.35
CA LEU A 66 -16.04 -7.21 1.20
C LEU A 66 -15.76 -8.70 1.44
N LEU A 67 -14.64 -9.05 2.08
CA LEU A 67 -14.32 -10.43 2.46
C LEU A 67 -15.34 -10.99 3.46
N ASN A 68 -15.72 -10.21 4.48
CA ASN A 68 -16.71 -10.63 5.47
C ASN A 68 -18.11 -10.83 4.86
N GLN A 69 -18.46 -10.05 3.85
CA GLN A 69 -19.70 -10.23 3.10
C GLN A 69 -19.66 -11.48 2.21
N LYS A 70 -18.52 -11.74 1.55
CA LYS A 70 -18.35 -12.87 0.63
C LYS A 70 -18.19 -14.21 1.36
N TYR A 71 -17.53 -14.22 2.51
CA TYR A 71 -17.25 -15.41 3.33
C TYR A 71 -17.75 -15.22 4.76
N PRO A 72 -19.08 -15.14 4.96
CA PRO A 72 -19.63 -15.02 6.30
C PRO A 72 -19.20 -16.23 7.14
N GLY A 73 -18.61 -15.97 8.31
CA GLY A 73 -18.17 -17.02 9.24
C GLY A 73 -16.74 -17.53 9.05
N ALA A 74 -16.02 -17.14 7.99
CA ALA A 74 -14.58 -17.44 7.87
C ALA A 74 -13.74 -16.69 8.93
N GLY A 75 -14.26 -15.54 9.39
CA GLY A 75 -13.67 -14.65 10.38
C GLY A 75 -12.21 -14.34 10.03
N ILE A 76 -12.02 -13.86 8.81
CA ILE A 76 -10.75 -13.39 8.27
C ILE A 76 -10.52 -11.98 8.80
N PHE A 77 -9.33 -11.71 9.32
CA PHE A 77 -8.90 -10.42 9.82
C PHE A 77 -7.63 -10.01 9.08
N LEU A 78 -7.72 -8.97 8.25
CA LEU A 78 -6.59 -8.39 7.55
C LEU A 78 -5.74 -7.56 8.54
N THR A 79 -4.42 -7.79 8.55
CA THR A 79 -3.51 -7.16 9.51
C THR A 79 -2.59 -6.16 8.83
N THR A 80 -1.49 -6.63 8.24
CA THR A 80 -0.40 -5.81 7.71
C THR A 80 -0.41 -5.84 6.19
N ILE A 81 -0.40 -4.66 5.56
CA ILE A 81 -0.21 -4.55 4.10
C ILE A 81 1.29 -4.67 3.82
N LYS A 82 1.70 -5.71 3.08
CA LYS A 82 3.09 -5.89 2.61
C LYS A 82 3.34 -5.09 1.34
N ARG A 83 2.38 -5.14 0.41
CA ARG A 83 2.48 -4.43 -0.86
C ARG A 83 1.13 -3.84 -1.24
N TYR A 84 1.17 -2.62 -1.77
CA TYR A 84 0.02 -1.94 -2.31
C TYR A 84 0.35 -1.38 -3.70
N THR A 85 -0.40 -1.79 -4.72
CA THR A 85 -0.29 -1.23 -6.07
C THR A 85 -1.64 -0.77 -6.59
N THR A 86 -1.62 0.23 -7.46
CA THR A 86 -2.81 0.78 -8.09
C THR A 86 -2.69 0.72 -9.61
N GLN A 87 -3.78 0.41 -10.29
CA GLN A 87 -3.86 0.47 -11.74
C GLN A 87 -5.12 1.23 -12.14
N VAL A 88 -4.97 2.27 -12.95
CA VAL A 88 -6.09 3.01 -13.52
C VAL A 88 -6.58 2.29 -14.77
N VAL A 89 -7.90 2.07 -14.85
CA VAL A 89 -8.60 1.51 -16.02
C VAL A 89 -9.80 2.41 -16.34
N ALA A 90 -10.98 1.85 -16.66
CA ALA A 90 -12.24 2.60 -16.57
C ALA A 90 -12.65 2.91 -15.11
N GLY A 91 -11.87 2.49 -14.11
CA GLY A 91 -12.01 2.71 -12.68
C GLY A 91 -10.62 2.62 -12.06
N SER A 92 -10.48 2.05 -10.87
CA SER A 92 -9.16 1.77 -10.27
C SER A 92 -9.11 0.38 -9.65
N ASN A 93 -8.12 -0.41 -10.03
CA ASN A 93 -7.76 -1.63 -9.32
C ASN A 93 -6.78 -1.28 -8.21
N HIS A 94 -7.10 -1.72 -6.99
CA HIS A 94 -6.25 -1.63 -5.82
C HIS A 94 -5.81 -3.04 -5.45
N ARG A 95 -4.55 -3.38 -5.74
CA ARG A 95 -4.00 -4.70 -5.42
C ARG A 95 -3.26 -4.64 -4.09
N LEU A 96 -3.63 -5.54 -3.19
CA LEU A 96 -3.05 -5.67 -1.86
C LEU A 96 -2.41 -7.05 -1.74
N GLU A 97 -1.17 -7.07 -1.27
CA GLU A 97 -0.58 -8.23 -0.61
C GLU A 97 -0.66 -7.96 0.89
N VAL A 98 -1.52 -8.70 1.59
CA VAL A 98 -1.90 -8.41 2.97
C VAL A 98 -1.84 -9.66 3.83
N GLU A 99 -1.25 -9.55 5.01
CA GLU A 99 -1.31 -10.61 6.00
C GLU A 99 -2.73 -10.74 6.55
N PHE A 100 -3.15 -11.96 6.85
CA PHE A 100 -4.41 -12.23 7.51
C PHE A 100 -4.25 -13.18 8.69
N THR A 101 -5.22 -13.12 9.60
CA THR A 101 -5.47 -14.14 10.63
C THR A 101 -6.92 -14.61 10.50
N ASN A 102 -7.20 -15.91 10.62
CA ASN A 102 -8.58 -16.41 10.64
C ASN A 102 -9.06 -16.75 12.06
N SER A 103 -10.33 -17.13 12.20
CA SER A 103 -10.90 -17.49 13.51
C SER A 103 -10.27 -18.72 14.18
N ALA A 104 -9.55 -19.55 13.42
CA ALA A 104 -8.77 -20.66 13.95
C ALA A 104 -7.37 -20.24 14.41
N GLY A 105 -7.04 -18.93 14.35
CA GLY A 105 -5.72 -18.39 14.67
C GLY A 105 -4.65 -18.68 13.61
N LYS A 106 -5.02 -19.24 12.44
CA LYS A 106 -4.07 -19.45 11.35
C LYS A 106 -3.76 -18.10 10.70
N THR A 107 -2.47 -17.85 10.48
CA THR A 107 -1.98 -16.66 9.77
C THR A 107 -1.52 -17.02 8.37
N GLY A 108 -1.62 -16.08 7.44
CA GLY A 108 -1.13 -16.27 6.07
C GLY A 108 -1.02 -14.96 5.31
N LEU A 109 -0.64 -15.08 4.04
CA LEU A 109 -0.60 -13.98 3.08
C LEU A 109 -1.78 -14.11 2.12
N LEU A 110 -2.38 -12.98 1.76
CA LEU A 110 -3.51 -12.91 0.86
C LEU A 110 -3.25 -11.84 -0.21
N HIS A 111 -3.45 -12.20 -1.46
CA HIS A 111 -3.50 -11.28 -2.59
C HIS A 111 -4.96 -10.95 -2.90
N LEU A 112 -5.27 -9.66 -2.81
CA LEU A 112 -6.60 -9.12 -3.07
C LEU A 112 -6.52 -8.07 -4.16
N THR A 113 -7.49 -8.07 -5.06
CA THR A 113 -7.75 -6.92 -5.93
C THR A 113 -9.12 -6.34 -5.56
N VAL A 114 -9.12 -5.11 -5.05
CA VAL A 114 -10.33 -4.31 -4.82
C VAL A 114 -10.51 -3.36 -6.00
N PHE A 115 -11.61 -3.52 -6.74
CA PHE A 115 -11.97 -2.59 -7.80
C PHE A 115 -12.82 -1.45 -7.25
N ALA A 116 -12.45 -0.22 -7.61
CA ALA A 116 -13.22 1.00 -7.39
C ALA A 116 -13.78 1.48 -8.73
N ASP A 117 -15.11 1.58 -8.84
CA ASP A 117 -15.76 2.12 -10.04
C ASP A 117 -15.77 3.65 -10.06
N LEU A 118 -16.18 4.25 -11.20
CA LEU A 118 -16.26 5.71 -11.35
C LEU A 118 -17.35 6.36 -10.47
N LYS A 119 -18.23 5.58 -9.86
CA LYS A 119 -19.31 6.03 -8.98
C LYS A 119 -18.93 5.92 -7.50
N GLY A 120 -17.74 5.40 -7.20
CA GLY A 120 -17.24 5.20 -5.84
C GLY A 120 -17.73 3.91 -5.17
N ALA A 121 -18.29 2.97 -5.92
CA ALA A 121 -18.59 1.63 -5.42
C ALA A 121 -17.33 0.75 -5.43
N TYR A 122 -17.26 -0.18 -4.47
CA TYR A 122 -16.13 -1.09 -4.30
C TYR A 122 -16.57 -2.54 -4.40
N SER A 123 -15.74 -3.37 -5.03
CA SER A 123 -15.95 -4.82 -5.12
C SER A 123 -14.63 -5.58 -5.07
N LEU A 124 -14.67 -6.85 -4.66
CA LEU A 124 -13.54 -7.78 -4.83
C LEU A 124 -13.56 -8.30 -6.27
N SER A 125 -12.52 -7.99 -7.04
CA SER A 125 -12.38 -8.48 -8.41
C SER A 125 -11.52 -9.73 -8.50
N GLU A 126 -10.53 -9.88 -7.61
CA GLU A 126 -9.68 -11.07 -7.51
C GLU A 126 -9.34 -11.33 -6.04
N GLU A 127 -9.29 -12.59 -5.64
CA GLU A 127 -8.71 -13.00 -4.37
C GLU A 127 -8.08 -14.40 -4.51
N ASP A 128 -6.98 -14.63 -3.81
CA ASP A 128 -6.36 -15.97 -3.71
C ASP A 128 -6.61 -16.61 -2.34
N TYR A 129 -7.78 -16.33 -1.73
CA TYR A 129 -8.20 -16.98 -0.50
C TYR A 129 -8.51 -18.46 -0.76
N SER A 130 -7.46 -19.28 -0.79
CA SER A 130 -7.59 -20.71 -0.59
C SER A 130 -7.85 -20.91 0.89
N ALA A 131 -9.12 -21.04 1.27
CA ALA A 131 -9.49 -21.45 2.61
C ALA A 131 -8.62 -22.66 2.97
N VAL A 132 -7.72 -22.48 3.94
CA VAL A 132 -6.83 -23.54 4.43
C VAL A 132 -7.73 -24.59 5.06
N LYS A 133 -8.25 -25.50 4.22
CA LYS A 133 -9.02 -26.67 4.61
C LYS A 133 -8.22 -27.49 5.62
#